data_AF-A0A6A4GBS0-F1
#
_entry.id   AF-A0A6A4GBS0-F1
#
_cell.length_a   1.000
_cell.length_b   1.000
_cell.length_c   1.000
_cell.angle_alpha   90.00
_cell.angle_beta   90.00
_cell.angle_gamma   90.00
#
_symmetry.space_group_name_H-M   'P 1'
#
loop_
_entity.id
_entity.type
_entity.pdbx_description
1 polymer ?
#
loop_
_entity_poly.entity_id
_entity_poly.type
_entity_poly.pdbx_seq_one_letter_code
_entity_poly.pdbx_strand_id
1 'polypeptide(L)'
;MPKRVAPDTKTCQCGDDLSPYFKVRLVGWGPNDVRRFKEYSEVAQKEISKLRARNEFLESEIGKYQCRSENSSSSNVLMSNSISMQESFANSQTGLLDNQKEFLNIPQGVSTGGPTSSFPEESNRLNVSADGMTGNEGTVDTFQTTEPGKVNVPTGSNVVSDTMMGQESTQPTHANFKTTQVLINQPISGVSMPTPLSSPTAETTHSKSSLTELAIPIFQTQPLSLPEAATKSDWFPLAFSFVNISLGPEYGAFVQLWTSYELATLDAPKTKGLKANFRPPELSKWLQRQRYNTPSNVVVLAAERVRDFGQAVRTYWRTLQPSWRAIAPDGKTLLITKDFGKEWKPLNCHGVNGWLSLITCLKWWGLGLEHFSGDEQEALRNEWLALIADMSWMLGGLYSHSQGKKR
;
A
#
# COMPACT_ATOMS: atom_id res chain seq x y z
N MET A 1 -53.26 44.77 -8.70
CA MET A 1 -52.42 43.67 -8.15
C MET A 1 -53.23 42.37 -8.23
N PRO A 2 -52.88 41.40 -9.08
CA PRO A 2 -53.68 40.19 -9.22
C PRO A 2 -53.41 39.24 -8.06
N LYS A 3 -54.49 38.77 -7.43
CA LYS A 3 -54.47 37.76 -6.37
C LYS A 3 -54.02 36.41 -6.96
N ARG A 4 -52.98 35.79 -6.37
CA ARG A 4 -52.59 34.42 -6.67
C ARG A 4 -53.72 33.48 -6.25
N VAL A 5 -54.33 32.82 -7.23
CA VAL A 5 -55.22 31.68 -7.03
C VAL A 5 -54.35 30.46 -6.73
N ALA A 6 -54.63 29.77 -5.62
CA ALA A 6 -53.96 28.54 -5.25
C ALA A 6 -54.36 27.42 -6.23
N PRO A 7 -53.43 26.53 -6.64
CA PRO A 7 -53.78 25.41 -7.49
C PRO A 7 -54.67 24.43 -6.73
N ASP A 8 -55.80 24.09 -7.35
CA ASP A 8 -56.73 23.05 -6.90
C ASP A 8 -55.97 21.75 -6.63
N THR A 9 -56.05 21.29 -5.39
CA THR A 9 -55.69 19.93 -4.98
C THR A 9 -56.68 18.95 -5.61
N LYS A 10 -56.49 18.64 -6.89
CA LYS A 10 -57.12 17.48 -7.50
C LYS A 10 -56.55 16.24 -6.82
N THR A 11 -57.40 15.62 -6.01
CA THR A 11 -57.26 14.29 -5.43
C THR A 11 -56.93 13.29 -6.53
N CYS A 12 -55.67 12.85 -6.60
CA CYS A 12 -55.32 11.64 -7.32
C CYS A 12 -56.00 10.46 -6.60
N GLN A 13 -57.07 9.92 -7.19
CA GLN A 13 -57.61 8.63 -6.80
C GLN A 13 -56.62 7.55 -7.27
N CYS A 14 -55.68 7.18 -6.41
CA CYS A 14 -54.93 5.94 -6.56
C CYS A 14 -55.82 4.81 -6.02
N GLY A 15 -56.06 3.78 -6.84
CA GLY A 15 -56.98 2.68 -6.54
C GLY A 15 -56.72 2.01 -5.18
N ASP A 16 -57.82 1.72 -4.50
CA ASP A 16 -57.96 1.35 -3.09
C ASP A 16 -57.47 -0.06 -2.70
N ASP A 17 -56.37 -0.57 -3.26
CA ASP A 17 -55.93 -1.96 -3.00
C ASP A 17 -54.53 -2.08 -2.39
N LEU A 18 -54.12 -1.08 -1.60
CA LEU A 18 -52.89 -1.14 -0.82
C LEU A 18 -53.18 -1.06 0.68
N SER A 19 -52.98 -2.21 1.34
CA SER A 19 -52.63 -2.47 2.74
C SER A 19 -52.97 -1.37 3.77
N PRO A 20 -53.81 -1.64 4.78
CA PRO A 20 -54.26 -0.65 5.77
C PRO A 20 -53.19 -0.10 6.73
N TYR A 21 -51.90 -0.40 6.53
CA TYR A 21 -50.84 -0.11 7.50
C TYR A 21 -49.93 1.08 7.19
N PHE A 22 -50.10 1.81 6.08
CA PHE A 22 -49.25 2.98 5.79
C PHE A 22 -50.04 4.22 5.40
N LYS A 23 -50.56 4.93 6.41
CA LYS A 23 -51.06 6.30 6.23
C LYS A 23 -49.88 7.27 6.18
N VAL A 24 -49.29 7.45 5.00
CA VAL A 24 -48.22 8.44 4.78
C VAL A 24 -48.81 9.84 4.91
N ARG A 25 -48.49 10.56 5.99
CA ARG A 25 -48.78 12.00 6.09
C ARG A 25 -47.72 12.76 5.31
N LEU A 26 -48.12 13.40 4.23
CA LEU A 26 -47.30 14.41 3.58
C LEU A 26 -47.21 15.63 4.50
N VAL A 27 -46.07 15.78 5.17
CA VAL A 27 -45.75 16.99 5.92
C VAL A 27 -45.26 18.02 4.90
N GLY A 28 -45.96 19.15 4.79
CA GLY A 28 -45.54 20.26 3.93
C GLY A 28 -44.19 20.82 4.41
N TRP A 29 -43.28 21.07 3.47
CA TRP A 29 -41.95 21.59 3.77
C TRP A 29 -42.06 23.07 4.15
N GLY A 30 -41.39 23.48 5.23
CA GLY A 30 -41.35 24.89 5.61
C GLY A 30 -40.54 25.72 4.61
N PRO A 31 -40.70 27.05 4.58
CA PRO A 31 -39.92 27.93 3.69
C PRO A 31 -38.40 27.79 3.83
N ASN A 32 -37.91 27.47 5.03
CA ASN A 32 -36.49 27.22 5.30
C ASN A 32 -36.02 25.88 4.73
N ASP A 33 -36.86 24.84 4.78
CA ASP A 33 -36.54 23.52 4.22
C ASP A 33 -36.46 23.60 2.71
N VAL A 34 -37.37 24.35 2.08
CA VAL A 34 -37.33 24.62 0.62
C VAL A 34 -36.04 25.35 0.22
N ARG A 35 -35.60 26.33 1.02
CA ARG A 35 -34.33 27.04 0.77
C ARG A 35 -33.12 26.10 0.86
N ARG A 36 -33.03 25.32 1.95
CA ARG A 36 -31.95 24.34 2.13
C ARG A 36 -31.95 23.30 1.01
N PHE A 37 -33.13 22.82 0.61
CA PHE A 37 -33.25 21.88 -0.50
C PHE A 37 -32.70 22.45 -1.79
N LYS A 38 -33.01 23.72 -2.09
CA LYS A 38 -32.48 24.41 -3.26
C LYS A 38 -30.96 24.45 -3.24
N GLU A 39 -30.36 24.87 -2.13
CA GLU A 39 -28.90 24.90 -1.95
C GLU A 39 -28.26 23.51 -2.13
N TYR A 40 -28.85 22.48 -1.50
CA TYR A 40 -28.39 21.10 -1.69
C TYR A 40 -28.52 20.62 -3.13
N SER A 41 -29.61 20.98 -3.81
CA SER A 41 -29.83 20.59 -5.20
C SER A 41 -28.79 21.22 -6.14
N GLU A 42 -28.38 22.46 -5.89
CA GLU A 42 -27.34 23.14 -6.67
C GLU A 42 -25.96 22.49 -6.47
N VAL A 43 -25.62 22.15 -5.22
CA VAL A 43 -24.39 21.42 -4.91
C VAL A 43 -24.38 20.04 -5.56
N ALA A 44 -25.49 19.30 -5.48
CA ALA A 44 -25.63 17.99 -6.09
C ALA A 44 -25.51 18.06 -7.63
N GLN A 45 -26.15 19.04 -8.27
CA GLN A 45 -26.06 19.24 -9.72
C GLN A 45 -24.64 19.57 -10.18
N LYS A 46 -23.91 20.37 -9.40
CA LYS A 46 -22.50 20.67 -9.68
C LYS A 46 -21.64 19.40 -9.62
N GLU A 47 -21.86 18.55 -8.62
CA GLU A 47 -21.09 17.31 -8.47
C GLU A 47 -21.44 16.27 -9.56
N ILE A 48 -22.73 16.14 -9.90
CA ILE A 48 -23.18 15.32 -11.03
C ILE A 48 -22.51 15.78 -12.34
N SER A 49 -22.40 17.09 -12.56
CA SER A 49 -21.76 17.65 -13.75
C SER A 49 -20.27 17.30 -13.82
N LYS A 50 -19.55 17.37 -12.70
CA LYS A 50 -18.14 16.94 -12.64
C LYS A 50 -17.97 15.45 -12.94
N LEU A 51 -18.86 14.60 -12.39
CA LEU A 51 -18.81 13.16 -12.63
C LEU A 51 -19.07 12.82 -14.11
N ARG A 52 -20.03 13.51 -14.76
CA ARG A 52 -20.26 13.36 -16.20
C ARG A 52 -19.02 13.72 -17.03
N ALA A 53 -18.38 14.86 -16.75
CA ALA A 53 -17.15 15.26 -17.44
C ALA A 53 -16.00 14.25 -17.24
N ARG A 54 -15.89 13.66 -16.05
CA ARG A 54 -14.89 12.59 -15.79
C ARG A 54 -15.21 11.31 -16.55
N ASN A 55 -16.48 10.93 -16.64
CA ASN A 55 -16.88 9.76 -17.43
C ASN A 55 -16.60 9.97 -18.93
N GLU A 56 -16.95 11.13 -19.48
CA GLU A 56 -16.66 11.47 -20.89
C GLU A 56 -15.15 11.41 -21.19
N PHE A 57 -14.31 11.91 -20.26
CA PHE A 57 -12.86 11.80 -20.38
C PHE A 57 -12.38 10.34 -20.38
N LEU A 58 -12.89 9.51 -19.47
CA LEU A 58 -12.52 8.10 -19.38
C LEU A 58 -12.97 7.32 -20.62
N GLU A 59 -14.18 7.57 -21.13
CA GLU A 59 -14.67 6.98 -22.38
C GLU A 59 -13.79 7.36 -23.57
N SER A 60 -13.32 8.62 -23.62
CA SER A 60 -12.37 9.07 -24.64
C SER A 60 -11.03 8.33 -24.56
N GLU A 61 -10.47 8.15 -23.35
CA GLU A 61 -9.23 7.39 -23.17
C GLU A 61 -9.40 5.92 -23.55
N ILE A 62 -10.50 5.27 -23.14
CA ILE A 62 -10.80 3.89 -23.55
C ILE A 62 -10.82 3.76 -25.08
N GLY A 63 -11.45 4.71 -25.79
CA GLY A 63 -11.45 4.73 -27.25
C GLY A 63 -10.04 4.84 -27.86
N LYS A 64 -9.15 5.64 -27.26
CA LYS A 64 -7.74 5.74 -27.71
C LYS A 64 -6.98 4.43 -27.52
N TYR A 65 -7.18 3.75 -26.39
CA TYR A 65 -6.57 2.44 -26.13
C TYR A 65 -7.07 1.37 -27.10
N GLN A 66 -8.38 1.34 -27.37
CA GLN A 66 -8.96 0.43 -28.36
C GLN A 66 -8.37 0.66 -29.76
N CYS A 67 -8.29 1.92 -30.21
CA CYS A 67 -7.68 2.28 -31.49
C CYS A 67 -6.20 1.84 -31.57
N ARG A 68 -5.42 2.04 -30.49
CA ARG A 68 -4.03 1.55 -30.44
C ARG A 68 -3.94 0.03 -30.51
N SER A 69 -4.85 -0.68 -29.84
CA SER A 69 -4.88 -2.15 -29.84
C SER A 69 -5.23 -2.75 -31.20
N GLU A 70 -6.14 -2.11 -31.95
CA GLU A 70 -6.51 -2.52 -33.31
C GLU A 70 -5.34 -2.31 -34.27
N ASN A 71 -4.66 -1.15 -34.18
CA ASN A 71 -3.47 -0.87 -34.96
C ASN A 71 -2.32 -1.87 -34.66
N SER A 72 -2.12 -2.23 -33.39
CA SER A 72 -1.14 -3.26 -33.01
C SER A 72 -1.52 -4.65 -33.53
N SER A 73 -2.81 -4.99 -33.54
CA SER A 73 -3.30 -6.25 -34.09
C SER A 73 -3.06 -6.34 -35.60
N SER A 74 -3.29 -5.27 -36.36
CA SER A 74 -2.94 -5.21 -37.79
C SER A 74 -1.43 -5.34 -38.03
N SER A 75 -0.60 -4.73 -37.18
CA SER A 75 0.86 -4.89 -37.26
C SER A 75 1.30 -6.33 -36.99
N ASN A 76 0.68 -7.02 -36.04
CA ASN A 76 0.98 -8.41 -35.75
C ASN A 76 0.60 -9.34 -36.91
N VAL A 77 -0.56 -9.11 -37.54
CA VAL A 77 -0.98 -9.87 -38.75
C VAL A 77 0.02 -9.67 -39.89
N LEU A 78 0.51 -8.44 -40.10
CA LEU A 78 1.55 -8.17 -41.11
C LEU A 78 2.86 -8.89 -40.80
N MET A 79 3.28 -8.93 -39.53
CA MET A 79 4.45 -9.70 -39.11
C MET A 79 4.26 -11.21 -39.33
N SER A 80 3.11 -11.77 -38.95
CA SER A 80 2.81 -13.19 -39.15
C SER A 80 2.82 -13.58 -40.63
N ASN A 81 2.27 -12.73 -41.52
CA ASN A 81 2.32 -12.97 -42.96
C ASN A 81 3.75 -12.90 -43.52
N SER A 82 4.58 -11.98 -43.01
CA SER A 82 5.99 -11.89 -43.40
C SER A 82 6.79 -13.13 -42.99
N ILE A 83 6.56 -13.65 -41.78
CA ILE A 83 7.22 -14.88 -41.29
C ILE A 83 6.80 -16.08 -42.16
N SER A 84 5.50 -16.21 -42.43
CA SER A 84 5.00 -17.30 -43.29
C SER A 84 5.60 -17.25 -44.71
N MET A 85 5.78 -16.06 -45.29
CA MET A 85 6.47 -15.91 -46.57
C MET A 85 7.94 -16.32 -46.49
N GLN A 86 8.67 -15.93 -45.44
CA GLN A 86 10.06 -16.34 -45.24
C GLN A 86 10.22 -17.85 -45.06
N GLU A 87 9.33 -18.50 -44.32
CA GLU A 87 9.32 -19.96 -44.17
C GLU A 87 9.05 -20.69 -45.49
N SER A 88 8.10 -20.20 -46.30
CA SER A 88 7.83 -20.79 -47.61
C SER A 88 9.03 -20.68 -48.55
N PHE A 89 9.76 -19.57 -48.48
CA PHE A 89 10.98 -19.35 -49.24
C PHE A 89 12.11 -20.28 -48.78
N ALA A 90 12.31 -20.41 -47.46
CA ALA A 90 13.31 -21.32 -46.89
C ALA A 90 13.02 -22.79 -47.30
N ASN A 91 11.75 -23.21 -47.23
CA ASN A 91 11.33 -24.55 -47.64
C ASN A 91 11.51 -24.80 -49.15
N SER A 92 11.36 -23.77 -49.98
CA SER A 92 11.66 -23.88 -51.41
C SER A 92 13.17 -24.03 -51.67
N GLN A 93 14.03 -23.37 -50.89
CA GLN A 93 15.48 -23.50 -51.05
C GLN A 93 16.00 -24.88 -50.60
N THR A 94 15.47 -25.43 -49.51
CA THR A 94 15.85 -26.77 -49.04
C THR A 94 15.49 -27.84 -50.06
N GLY A 95 14.30 -27.77 -50.67
CA GLY A 95 13.93 -28.68 -51.76
C GLY A 95 14.86 -28.57 -52.97
N LEU A 96 15.35 -27.36 -53.30
CA LEU A 96 16.30 -27.18 -54.40
C LEU A 96 17.67 -27.80 -54.11
N LEU A 97 18.14 -27.69 -52.87
CA LEU A 97 19.41 -28.28 -52.42
C LEU A 97 19.34 -29.81 -52.37
N ASP A 98 18.21 -30.38 -51.95
CA ASP A 98 18.06 -31.83 -51.91
C ASP A 98 17.97 -32.42 -53.33
N ASN A 99 17.31 -31.73 -54.26
CA ASN A 99 17.35 -32.08 -55.69
C ASN A 99 18.78 -31.99 -56.27
N GLN A 100 19.59 -30.98 -55.87
CA GLN A 100 21.00 -30.91 -56.28
C GLN A 100 21.85 -32.04 -55.71
N LYS A 101 21.59 -32.48 -54.46
CA LYS A 101 22.30 -33.62 -53.86
C LYS A 101 21.97 -34.93 -54.57
N GLU A 102 20.74 -35.12 -55.01
CA GLU A 102 20.34 -36.31 -55.76
C GLU A 102 21.06 -36.39 -57.12
N PHE A 103 21.30 -35.25 -57.77
CA PHE A 103 22.11 -35.17 -58.99
C PHE A 103 23.61 -35.43 -58.78
N LEU A 104 24.13 -35.24 -57.57
CA LEU A 104 25.55 -35.44 -57.22
C LEU A 104 25.85 -36.79 -56.59
N ASN A 105 24.89 -37.72 -56.58
CA ASN A 105 25.05 -39.04 -55.99
C ASN A 105 26.02 -39.92 -56.81
N ILE A 106 27.31 -39.65 -56.66
CA ILE A 106 28.42 -40.48 -57.14
C ILE A 106 28.50 -41.69 -56.20
N PRO A 107 28.45 -42.94 -56.71
CA PRO A 107 28.45 -44.12 -55.87
C PRO A 107 29.79 -44.25 -55.13
N GLN A 108 29.76 -44.05 -53.81
CA GLN A 108 30.90 -44.35 -52.95
C GLN A 108 30.95 -45.84 -52.65
N GLY A 109 31.73 -46.57 -53.45
CA GLY A 109 32.38 -47.78 -53.01
C GLY A 109 33.79 -47.42 -52.54
N VAL A 110 34.13 -47.85 -51.31
CA VAL A 110 35.43 -48.39 -50.87
C VAL A 110 35.52 -48.17 -49.36
N SER A 111 35.32 -49.28 -48.65
CA SER A 111 35.65 -49.46 -47.24
C SER A 111 37.14 -49.79 -47.14
N THR A 112 37.89 -48.98 -46.39
CA THR A 112 39.17 -49.42 -45.82
C THR A 112 39.25 -48.93 -44.38
N GLY A 113 39.41 -49.89 -43.47
CA GLY A 113 39.68 -49.64 -42.06
C GLY A 113 41.14 -49.24 -41.81
N GLY A 114 41.36 -48.58 -40.69
CA GLY A 114 42.71 -48.35 -40.15
C GLY A 114 42.74 -47.25 -39.08
N PRO A 115 43.66 -47.32 -38.11
CA PRO A 115 43.33 -47.10 -36.70
C PRO A 115 43.98 -45.86 -36.04
N THR A 116 43.40 -45.50 -34.89
CA THR A 116 43.98 -44.83 -33.70
C THR A 116 45.22 -43.95 -33.86
N SER A 117 45.05 -42.65 -33.57
CA SER A 117 46.14 -41.75 -33.18
C SER A 117 45.62 -40.66 -32.26
N SER A 118 46.04 -40.73 -31.00
CA SER A 118 45.92 -39.73 -29.93
C SER A 118 46.67 -38.44 -30.26
N PHE A 119 46.02 -37.28 -30.10
CA PHE A 119 46.66 -35.96 -29.99
C PHE A 119 46.00 -35.16 -28.85
N PRO A 120 46.77 -34.33 -28.11
CA PRO A 120 46.28 -33.63 -26.94
C PRO A 120 45.57 -32.32 -27.31
N GLU A 121 44.63 -31.97 -26.44
CA GLU A 121 43.73 -30.84 -26.50
C GLU A 121 44.48 -29.54 -26.12
N GLU A 122 44.75 -28.70 -27.14
CA GLU A 122 45.42 -27.41 -26.98
C GLU A 122 44.39 -26.31 -26.63
N SER A 123 44.67 -25.63 -25.53
CA SER A 123 43.79 -24.67 -24.87
C SER A 123 43.80 -23.31 -25.57
N ASN A 124 42.71 -22.97 -26.27
CA ASN A 124 42.51 -21.62 -26.82
C ASN A 124 41.80 -20.70 -25.81
N ARG A 125 42.58 -19.91 -25.06
CA ARG A 125 42.08 -18.73 -24.33
C ARG A 125 42.20 -17.50 -25.24
N LEU A 126 41.06 -17.02 -25.75
CA LEU A 126 40.95 -15.72 -26.39
C LEU A 126 40.82 -14.62 -25.33
N ASN A 127 41.89 -13.83 -25.18
CA ASN A 127 41.88 -12.53 -24.53
C ASN A 127 41.28 -11.51 -25.51
N VAL A 128 40.10 -10.98 -25.20
CA VAL A 128 39.55 -9.80 -25.88
C VAL A 128 39.87 -8.58 -25.02
N SER A 129 40.82 -7.76 -25.49
CA SER A 129 41.04 -6.40 -25.01
C SER A 129 39.88 -5.52 -25.46
N ALA A 130 39.28 -4.78 -24.53
CA ALA A 130 38.38 -3.68 -24.81
C ALA A 130 39.00 -2.40 -24.22
N ASP A 131 39.78 -1.71 -25.05
CA ASP A 131 40.25 -0.36 -24.78
C ASP A 131 39.46 0.63 -25.65
N GLY A 132 39.04 1.73 -25.02
CA GLY A 132 38.87 3.01 -25.69
C GLY A 132 37.47 3.35 -26.19
N MET A 133 36.71 4.11 -25.37
CA MET A 133 36.02 5.31 -25.82
C MET A 133 35.78 6.24 -24.63
N THR A 134 36.65 7.24 -24.48
CA THR A 134 36.42 8.46 -23.71
C THR A 134 35.82 9.51 -24.65
N GLY A 135 34.69 10.09 -24.27
CA GLY A 135 34.12 11.24 -24.96
C GLY A 135 32.71 11.53 -24.48
N ASN A 136 32.52 12.53 -23.63
CA ASN A 136 32.04 13.86 -24.02
C ASN A 136 31.54 14.58 -22.76
N GLU A 137 32.30 15.57 -22.29
CA GLU A 137 31.83 16.52 -21.27
C GLU A 137 30.88 17.52 -21.94
N GLY A 138 29.59 17.39 -21.63
CA GLY A 138 28.57 18.35 -22.01
C GLY A 138 28.43 19.42 -20.94
N THR A 139 28.95 20.60 -21.24
CA THR A 139 28.72 21.88 -20.56
C THR A 139 27.21 22.15 -20.43
N VAL A 140 26.72 22.30 -19.19
CA VAL A 140 25.34 22.75 -18.92
C VAL A 140 25.38 24.14 -18.31
N ASP A 141 24.72 25.06 -19.01
CA ASP A 141 24.57 26.47 -18.68
C ASP A 141 23.91 26.69 -17.32
N THR A 142 24.56 27.57 -16.55
CA THR A 142 24.09 28.10 -15.28
C THR A 142 23.06 29.20 -15.57
N PHE A 143 21.76 28.90 -15.43
CA PHE A 143 20.72 29.92 -15.40
C PHE A 143 20.59 30.50 -13.99
N GLN A 144 20.93 31.78 -13.86
CA GLN A 144 20.66 32.61 -12.69
C GLN A 144 19.14 32.87 -12.57
N THR A 145 18.54 32.38 -11.50
CA THR A 145 17.16 32.74 -11.12
C THR A 145 17.20 33.96 -10.22
N THR A 146 16.59 35.04 -10.70
CA THR A 146 16.41 36.32 -10.00
C THR A 146 15.28 36.21 -8.96
N GLU A 147 15.53 36.68 -7.74
CA GLU A 147 14.53 36.84 -6.67
C GLU A 147 13.52 37.96 -6.99
N PRO A 148 12.21 37.77 -6.73
CA PRO A 148 11.28 38.88 -6.62
C PRO A 148 10.94 39.21 -5.16
N GLY A 149 11.40 40.40 -4.73
CA GLY A 149 10.54 41.45 -4.18
C GLY A 149 9.76 41.17 -2.89
N LYS A 150 10.33 41.60 -1.76
CA LYS A 150 9.60 41.91 -0.52
C LYS A 150 8.59 43.04 -0.75
N VAL A 151 7.30 42.75 -0.59
CA VAL A 151 6.23 43.76 -0.52
C VAL A 151 5.93 44.06 0.95
N ASN A 152 6.20 45.30 1.35
CA ASN A 152 5.82 45.88 2.63
C ASN A 152 4.30 46.08 2.69
N VAL A 153 3.66 45.60 3.77
CA VAL A 153 2.27 45.93 4.13
C VAL A 153 2.31 46.94 5.29
N PRO A 154 1.58 48.07 5.20
CA PRO A 154 1.59 49.09 6.24
C PRO A 154 0.68 48.73 7.41
N THR A 155 1.21 48.99 8.59
CA THR A 155 0.56 48.96 9.90
C THR A 155 -0.47 50.10 10.00
N GLY A 156 -1.73 49.75 10.28
CA GLY A 156 -2.79 50.71 10.61
C GLY A 156 -3.27 50.50 12.04
N SER A 157 -3.01 51.49 12.90
CA SER A 157 -3.47 51.57 14.29
C SER A 157 -4.85 52.23 14.40
N ASN A 158 -5.51 51.89 15.52
CA ASN A 158 -6.61 52.57 16.23
C ASN A 158 -8.04 52.40 15.68
N VAL A 159 -8.98 51.93 16.51
CA VAL A 159 -9.75 52.75 17.45
C VAL A 159 -10.56 51.87 18.44
N VAL A 160 -10.59 52.40 19.67
CA VAL A 160 -11.30 52.12 20.92
C VAL A 160 -12.78 51.72 20.80
N SER A 161 -13.22 50.78 21.67
CA SER A 161 -14.49 50.75 22.45
C SER A 161 -14.47 49.43 23.27
N ASP A 162 -14.04 49.43 24.53
CA ASP A 162 -14.77 49.82 25.75
C ASP A 162 -16.02 48.94 26.01
N THR A 163 -15.86 47.88 26.83
CA THR A 163 -16.94 47.20 27.57
C THR A 163 -16.31 46.43 28.74
N MET A 164 -16.53 46.95 29.95
CA MET A 164 -16.29 46.29 31.23
C MET A 164 -17.32 45.18 31.49
N MET A 165 -16.89 44.07 32.10
CA MET A 165 -17.46 43.42 33.31
C MET A 165 -17.00 41.95 33.42
N GLY A 166 -16.43 41.58 34.57
CA GLY A 166 -16.41 40.21 35.11
C GLY A 166 -15.12 39.40 34.94
N GLN A 167 -14.05 39.74 35.68
CA GLN A 167 -12.93 38.83 35.94
C GLN A 167 -13.22 38.00 37.20
N GLU A 168 -13.40 36.70 37.03
CA GLU A 168 -13.32 35.71 38.11
C GLU A 168 -11.91 35.08 38.04
N SER A 169 -11.14 35.32 39.09
CA SER A 169 -9.74 34.92 39.24
C SER A 169 -9.66 33.52 39.82
N THR A 170 -9.16 32.56 39.04
CA THR A 170 -8.66 31.28 39.57
C THR A 170 -7.22 31.08 39.10
N GLN A 171 -6.29 31.26 40.03
CA GLN A 171 -4.87 30.92 39.91
C GLN A 171 -4.68 29.42 39.58
N PRO A 172 -3.74 29.06 38.68
CA PRO A 172 -3.15 27.73 38.65
C PRO A 172 -1.88 27.69 39.51
N THR A 173 -1.88 26.77 40.47
CA THR A 173 -0.75 26.36 41.29
C THR A 173 0.37 25.78 40.41
N HIS A 174 1.54 26.42 40.46
CA HIS A 174 2.79 25.93 39.86
C HIS A 174 3.26 24.64 40.56
N ALA A 175 3.21 23.51 39.84
CA ALA A 175 3.89 22.28 40.25
C ALA A 175 5.34 22.29 39.75
N ASN A 176 6.27 22.41 40.71
CA ASN A 176 7.71 22.27 40.51
C ASN A 176 8.07 20.84 40.06
N PHE A 177 8.52 20.67 38.82
CA PHE A 177 9.26 19.49 38.41
C PHE A 177 10.74 19.69 38.68
N LYS A 178 11.26 18.95 39.66
CA LYS A 178 12.70 18.82 39.94
C LYS A 178 13.37 18.07 38.79
N THR A 179 14.28 18.76 38.11
CA THR A 179 15.26 18.16 37.19
C THR A 179 16.31 17.41 38.00
N THR A 180 16.29 16.08 37.94
CA THR A 180 17.38 15.23 38.44
C THR A 180 18.43 15.12 37.36
N GLN A 181 19.50 15.93 37.49
CA GLN A 181 20.76 15.73 36.78
C GLN A 181 21.47 14.51 37.38
N VAL A 182 21.57 13.42 36.63
CA VAL A 182 22.40 12.27 36.99
C VAL A 182 23.80 12.49 36.43
N LEU A 183 24.71 12.85 37.33
CA LEU A 183 26.14 12.97 37.11
C LEU A 183 26.73 11.55 37.05
N ILE A 184 27.22 11.10 35.89
CA ILE A 184 28.07 9.91 35.77
C ILE A 184 29.42 10.36 35.21
N ASN A 185 30.34 10.64 36.13
CA ASN A 185 31.76 10.73 35.87
C ASN A 185 32.45 9.85 36.91
N GLN A 186 32.96 8.69 36.53
CA GLN A 186 34.19 8.11 37.09
C GLN A 186 34.90 7.22 36.06
N PRO A 187 36.26 7.23 36.04
CA PRO A 187 37.07 6.51 35.08
C PRO A 187 37.37 5.08 35.56
N ILE A 188 37.35 4.11 34.65
CA ILE A 188 37.87 2.76 34.92
C ILE A 188 39.20 2.61 34.18
N SER A 189 40.27 2.60 34.96
CA SER A 189 41.61 2.20 34.55
C SER A 189 41.73 0.68 34.48
N GLY A 190 42.40 0.19 33.44
CA GLY A 190 43.27 -0.98 33.49
C GLY A 190 42.62 -2.37 33.41
N VAL A 191 42.62 -2.95 32.20
CA VAL A 191 42.72 -4.41 32.04
C VAL A 191 43.64 -4.75 30.87
N SER A 192 44.60 -5.63 31.18
CA SER A 192 45.67 -6.15 30.34
C SER A 192 45.22 -6.87 29.06
N MET A 193 46.04 -6.70 28.03
CA MET A 193 46.08 -7.52 26.81
C MET A 193 46.54 -8.96 27.11
N PRO A 194 45.98 -9.96 26.41
CA PRO A 194 46.72 -11.16 26.06
C PRO A 194 46.98 -11.27 24.54
N THR A 195 48.17 -11.77 24.27
CA THR A 195 48.86 -12.17 23.03
C THR A 195 48.03 -13.07 22.10
N PRO A 196 48.25 -13.05 20.77
CA PRO A 196 47.47 -13.82 19.79
C PRO A 196 47.87 -15.29 19.72
N LEU A 197 46.89 -16.19 19.61
CA LEU A 197 47.11 -17.61 19.35
C LEU A 197 46.26 -18.08 18.17
N SER A 198 46.99 -18.50 17.13
CA SER A 198 46.74 -19.57 16.15
C SER A 198 45.37 -19.69 15.47
N SER A 199 45.42 -19.48 14.15
CA SER A 199 44.42 -19.87 13.14
C SER A 199 44.10 -21.37 13.15
N PRO A 200 42.82 -21.74 12.95
CA PRO A 200 42.45 -23.00 12.33
C PRO A 200 41.91 -22.79 10.92
N THR A 201 42.54 -23.52 9.98
CA THR A 201 42.06 -23.82 8.65
C THR A 201 40.65 -24.41 8.70
N ALA A 202 39.69 -23.81 8.00
CA ALA A 202 38.35 -24.35 7.83
C ALA A 202 38.08 -24.60 6.33
N GLU A 203 37.92 -25.88 6.02
CA GLU A 203 37.50 -26.40 4.72
C GLU A 203 36.11 -25.88 4.34
N THR A 204 36.01 -25.28 3.15
CA THR A 204 34.76 -24.85 2.56
C THR A 204 34.09 -26.05 1.89
N THR A 205 33.17 -26.70 2.60
CA THR A 205 32.20 -27.63 2.01
C THR A 205 30.94 -26.86 1.61
N HIS A 206 30.80 -26.59 0.32
CA HIS A 206 29.60 -25.99 -0.27
C HIS A 206 28.43 -26.99 -0.25
N SER A 207 27.70 -27.04 0.86
CA SER A 207 26.37 -27.65 0.91
C SER A 207 25.36 -26.70 0.26
N LYS A 208 24.96 -27.02 -0.98
CA LYS A 208 23.78 -26.45 -1.65
C LYS A 208 22.53 -26.83 -0.87
N SER A 209 22.16 -26.03 0.12
CA SER A 209 20.82 -26.08 0.72
C SER A 209 19.82 -25.59 -0.32
N SER A 210 19.15 -26.56 -0.93
CA SER A 210 17.95 -26.37 -1.76
C SER A 210 16.88 -25.69 -0.91
N LEU A 211 16.76 -24.37 -1.06
CA LEU A 211 15.59 -23.62 -0.63
C LEU A 211 14.43 -24.11 -1.48
N THR A 212 13.58 -24.92 -0.86
CA THR A 212 12.32 -25.36 -1.46
C THR A 212 11.52 -24.11 -1.75
N GLU A 213 11.41 -23.81 -3.04
CA GLU A 213 10.54 -22.81 -3.64
C GLU A 213 9.10 -23.10 -3.17
N LEU A 214 8.70 -22.44 -2.08
CA LEU A 214 7.32 -22.43 -1.63
C LEU A 214 6.54 -21.72 -2.72
N ALA A 215 5.90 -22.50 -3.60
CA ALA A 215 4.98 -22.03 -4.62
C ALA A 215 4.00 -21.07 -3.95
N ILE A 216 4.20 -19.78 -4.16
CA ILE A 216 3.33 -18.73 -3.64
C ILE A 216 2.03 -18.89 -4.44
N PRO A 217 0.92 -19.34 -3.83
CA PRO A 217 -0.32 -19.53 -4.56
C PRO A 217 -0.70 -18.20 -5.21
N ILE A 218 -1.16 -18.25 -6.46
CA ILE A 218 -1.64 -17.08 -7.20
C ILE A 218 -2.76 -16.46 -6.38
N PHE A 219 -2.46 -15.36 -5.68
CA PHE A 219 -3.37 -14.73 -4.75
C PHE A 219 -4.43 -13.95 -5.51
N GLN A 220 -5.69 -14.33 -5.28
CA GLN A 220 -6.89 -13.76 -5.89
C GLN A 220 -7.01 -12.27 -5.52
N THR A 221 -7.12 -11.40 -6.53
CA THR A 221 -7.30 -9.94 -6.35
C THR A 221 -8.71 -9.54 -5.91
N GLN A 222 -9.60 -10.52 -5.73
CA GLN A 222 -10.98 -10.30 -5.36
C GLN A 222 -11.11 -9.95 -3.87
N PRO A 223 -12.03 -9.04 -3.50
CA PRO A 223 -12.36 -8.78 -2.11
C PRO A 223 -12.73 -10.07 -1.38
N LEU A 224 -12.29 -10.20 -0.13
CA LEU A 224 -12.58 -11.36 0.71
C LEU A 224 -14.09 -11.42 1.00
N SER A 225 -14.68 -12.61 1.02
CA SER A 225 -16.06 -12.79 1.47
C SER A 225 -16.14 -12.62 2.99
N LEU A 226 -17.23 -12.00 3.47
CA LEU A 226 -17.47 -11.86 4.91
C LEU A 226 -17.79 -13.25 5.51
N PRO A 227 -17.05 -13.73 6.52
CA PRO A 227 -17.35 -15.00 7.15
C PRO A 227 -18.69 -14.96 7.90
N GLU A 228 -19.49 -16.03 7.85
CA GLU A 228 -20.81 -16.08 8.50
C GLU A 228 -20.71 -15.82 10.02
N ALA A 229 -19.66 -16.34 10.66
CA ALA A 229 -19.39 -16.13 12.08
C ALA A 229 -19.21 -14.65 12.48
N ALA A 230 -18.88 -13.78 11.52
CA ALA A 230 -18.72 -12.35 11.75
C ALA A 230 -20.03 -11.64 12.14
N THR A 231 -21.19 -12.23 11.81
CA THR A 231 -22.51 -11.66 12.10
C THR A 231 -22.86 -11.61 13.58
N LYS A 232 -22.10 -12.32 14.43
CA LYS A 232 -22.25 -12.30 15.90
C LYS A 232 -21.89 -10.95 16.53
N SER A 233 -21.27 -10.04 15.78
CA SER A 233 -20.79 -8.75 16.26
C SER A 233 -21.27 -7.63 15.36
N ASP A 234 -21.89 -6.59 15.93
CA ASP A 234 -22.39 -5.45 15.15
C ASP A 234 -21.26 -4.64 14.49
N TRP A 235 -20.08 -4.60 15.13
CA TRP A 235 -18.98 -3.75 14.68
C TRP A 235 -18.14 -4.39 13.58
N PHE A 236 -18.02 -5.73 13.58
CA PHE A 236 -17.05 -6.43 12.75
C PHE A 236 -17.39 -6.38 11.25
N PRO A 237 -18.64 -6.63 10.81
CA PRO A 237 -19.00 -6.53 9.39
C PRO A 237 -18.69 -5.15 8.79
N LEU A 238 -18.96 -4.09 9.55
CA LEU A 238 -18.68 -2.72 9.15
C LEU A 238 -17.16 -2.45 9.08
N ALA A 239 -16.40 -2.91 10.08
CA ALA A 239 -14.95 -2.79 10.09
C ALA A 239 -14.30 -3.58 8.94
N PHE A 240 -14.73 -4.82 8.73
CA PHE A 240 -14.26 -5.70 7.67
C PHE A 240 -14.54 -5.07 6.30
N SER A 241 -15.78 -4.67 6.03
CA SER A 241 -16.13 -3.97 4.78
C SER A 241 -15.27 -2.72 4.58
N PHE A 242 -14.98 -1.97 5.64
CA PHE A 242 -14.11 -0.80 5.57
C PHE A 242 -12.67 -1.17 5.19
N VAL A 243 -12.05 -2.22 5.75
CA VAL A 243 -10.64 -2.56 5.47
C VAL A 243 -10.43 -3.52 4.28
N ASN A 244 -11.48 -4.22 3.85
CA ASN A 244 -11.46 -5.21 2.78
C ASN A 244 -11.48 -4.54 1.39
N ILE A 245 -10.36 -3.93 1.05
CA ILE A 245 -10.11 -3.33 -0.26
C ILE A 245 -8.91 -4.00 -0.95
N SER A 246 -8.86 -3.93 -2.28
CA SER A 246 -7.78 -4.54 -3.06
C SER A 246 -6.58 -3.60 -3.14
N LEU A 247 -5.57 -3.84 -2.30
CA LEU A 247 -4.28 -3.11 -2.31
C LEU A 247 -3.09 -4.00 -2.70
N GLY A 248 -3.37 -5.21 -3.19
CA GLY A 248 -2.37 -6.22 -3.47
C GLY A 248 -2.52 -7.47 -2.60
N PRO A 249 -1.89 -8.57 -3.01
CA PRO A 249 -2.07 -9.88 -2.39
C PRO A 249 -1.53 -9.95 -0.95
N GLU A 250 -0.43 -9.26 -0.64
CA GLU A 250 0.15 -9.24 0.71
C GLU A 250 -0.78 -8.56 1.70
N TYR A 251 -1.40 -7.45 1.32
CA TYR A 251 -2.40 -6.77 2.14
C TYR A 251 -3.66 -7.62 2.31
N GLY A 252 -4.15 -8.26 1.25
CA GLY A 252 -5.30 -9.18 1.32
C GLY A 252 -5.06 -10.34 2.29
N ALA A 253 -3.88 -10.98 2.19
CA ALA A 253 -3.47 -12.05 3.10
C ALA A 253 -3.39 -11.56 4.56
N PHE A 254 -2.89 -10.33 4.79
CA PHE A 254 -2.85 -9.74 6.12
C PHE A 254 -4.26 -9.48 6.71
N VAL A 255 -5.19 -8.94 5.90
CA VAL A 255 -6.60 -8.75 6.31
C VAL A 255 -7.28 -10.09 6.61
N GLN A 256 -6.99 -11.13 5.84
CA GLN A 256 -7.51 -12.49 6.09
C GLN A 256 -6.97 -13.07 7.41
N LEU A 257 -5.68 -12.88 7.69
CA LEU A 257 -5.07 -13.30 8.95
C LEU A 257 -5.68 -12.57 10.15
N TRP A 258 -5.89 -11.25 10.04
CA TRP A 258 -6.61 -10.47 11.04
C TRP A 258 -8.04 -10.94 11.25
N THR A 259 -8.75 -11.23 10.16
CA THR A 259 -10.11 -11.76 10.23
C THR A 259 -10.15 -13.06 11.04
N SER A 260 -9.23 -13.99 10.78
CA SER A 260 -9.10 -15.23 11.54
C SER A 260 -8.83 -14.98 13.03
N TYR A 261 -7.93 -14.04 13.34
CA TYR A 261 -7.59 -13.67 14.71
C TYR A 261 -8.77 -13.06 15.49
N GLU A 262 -9.49 -12.12 14.89
CA GLU A 262 -10.66 -11.48 15.52
C GLU A 262 -11.80 -12.48 15.72
N LEU A 263 -12.10 -13.32 14.71
CA LEU A 263 -13.14 -14.34 14.82
C LEU A 263 -12.86 -15.32 15.96
N ALA A 264 -11.60 -15.71 16.16
CA ALA A 264 -11.21 -16.58 17.27
C ALA A 264 -11.28 -15.92 18.64
N THR A 265 -11.42 -14.59 18.70
CA THR A 265 -11.44 -13.78 19.92
C THR A 265 -12.75 -13.02 20.12
N LEU A 266 -13.78 -13.26 19.30
CA LEU A 266 -15.09 -12.58 19.41
C LEU A 266 -15.75 -12.74 20.78
N ASP A 267 -15.64 -13.94 21.37
CA ASP A 267 -16.22 -14.25 22.69
C ASP A 267 -15.27 -13.88 23.86
N ALA A 268 -14.08 -13.36 23.56
CA ALA A 268 -13.12 -13.00 24.59
C ALA A 268 -13.54 -11.69 25.31
N PRO A 269 -13.18 -11.52 26.59
CA PRO A 269 -13.41 -10.26 27.29
C PRO A 269 -12.73 -9.09 26.58
N LYS A 270 -13.42 -7.95 26.51
CA LYS A 270 -12.90 -6.73 25.88
C LYS A 270 -11.51 -6.40 26.41
N THR A 271 -10.56 -6.26 25.49
CA THR A 271 -9.19 -5.86 25.82
C THR A 271 -9.03 -4.33 25.85
N LYS A 272 -8.00 -3.86 26.55
CA LYS A 272 -7.54 -2.49 26.38
C LYS A 272 -7.03 -2.34 24.95
N GLY A 273 -7.36 -1.22 24.30
CA GLY A 273 -6.85 -0.91 22.97
C GLY A 273 -5.33 -0.74 22.95
N LEU A 274 -4.77 -0.67 21.74
CA LEU A 274 -3.35 -0.39 21.55
C LEU A 274 -2.93 0.93 22.21
N LYS A 275 -1.70 0.99 22.71
CA LYS A 275 -1.13 2.21 23.33
C LYS A 275 -1.25 3.39 22.37
N ALA A 276 -1.41 4.60 22.89
CA ALA A 276 -1.56 5.80 22.06
C ALA A 276 -0.22 6.50 21.71
N ASN A 277 0.89 6.07 22.31
CA ASN A 277 2.19 6.69 22.12
C ASN A 277 2.59 6.68 20.64
N PHE A 278 2.98 7.84 20.11
CA PHE A 278 3.39 8.02 18.71
C PHE A 278 2.34 7.61 17.67
N ARG A 279 1.08 7.47 18.07
CA ARG A 279 -0.02 7.19 17.14
C ARG A 279 -0.15 8.33 16.12
N PRO A 280 -0.30 8.04 14.81
CA PRO A 280 -0.53 9.07 13.81
C PRO A 280 -1.75 9.94 14.18
N PRO A 281 -1.68 11.28 14.00
CA PRO A 281 -2.78 12.17 14.35
C PRO A 281 -4.05 11.89 13.54
N GLU A 282 -3.93 11.43 12.30
CA GLU A 282 -5.03 10.99 11.44
C GLU A 282 -5.82 9.85 12.10
N LEU A 283 -5.10 8.84 12.61
CA LEU A 283 -5.70 7.70 13.29
C LEU A 283 -6.40 8.15 14.59
N SER A 284 -5.78 9.07 15.34
CA SER A 284 -6.39 9.62 16.56
C SER A 284 -7.71 10.35 16.27
N LYS A 285 -7.74 11.20 15.23
CA LYS A 285 -8.95 11.90 14.78
C LYS A 285 -10.02 10.93 14.31
N TRP A 286 -9.64 9.90 13.56
CA TRP A 286 -10.57 8.88 13.07
C TRP A 286 -11.21 8.06 14.20
N LEU A 287 -10.40 7.65 15.19
CA LEU A 287 -10.90 6.94 16.38
C LEU A 287 -11.90 7.79 17.18
N GLN A 288 -11.67 9.11 17.27
CA GLN A 288 -12.56 10.05 17.95
C GLN A 288 -13.88 10.30 17.20
N ARG A 289 -13.88 10.26 15.87
CA ARG A 289 -15.04 10.62 15.03
C ARG A 289 -15.99 9.47 14.73
N GLN A 290 -16.02 8.41 15.55
CA GLN A 290 -16.81 7.19 15.29
C GLN A 290 -16.35 6.36 14.07
N ARG A 291 -15.08 6.49 13.66
CA ARG A 291 -14.44 5.57 12.71
C ARG A 291 -15.17 5.50 11.35
N TYR A 292 -15.58 4.31 10.93
CA TYR A 292 -16.23 4.00 9.65
C TYR A 292 -17.75 4.20 9.65
N ASN A 293 -18.35 4.63 10.77
CA ASN A 293 -19.81 4.85 10.83
C ASN A 293 -20.27 6.10 10.05
N THR A 294 -19.33 6.91 9.53
CA THR A 294 -19.65 8.12 8.79
C THR A 294 -18.79 8.20 7.53
N PRO A 295 -19.38 8.35 6.33
CA PRO A 295 -18.63 8.46 5.08
C PRO A 295 -17.61 9.62 5.08
N SER A 296 -17.90 10.70 5.81
CA SER A 296 -17.02 11.87 5.93
C SER A 296 -15.74 11.61 6.73
N ASN A 297 -15.59 10.44 7.36
CA ASN A 297 -14.43 10.10 8.17
C ASN A 297 -13.35 9.35 7.40
N VAL A 298 -13.55 9.08 6.10
CA VAL A 298 -12.49 8.50 5.28
C VAL A 298 -11.35 9.52 5.17
N VAL A 299 -10.18 9.15 5.69
CA VAL A 299 -8.97 9.96 5.56
C VAL A 299 -8.41 9.74 4.16
N VAL A 300 -8.33 10.82 3.39
CA VAL A 300 -7.59 10.88 2.13
C VAL A 300 -6.28 11.59 2.44
N LEU A 301 -5.15 10.90 2.22
CA LEU A 301 -3.83 11.48 2.42
C LEU A 301 -3.47 12.30 1.18
N ALA A 302 -3.13 13.57 1.37
CA ALA A 302 -2.51 14.37 0.30
C ALA A 302 -1.12 13.81 -0.03
N ALA A 303 -0.70 13.92 -1.29
CA ALA A 303 0.53 13.32 -1.82
C ALA A 303 1.76 13.68 -0.96
N GLU A 304 1.92 14.96 -0.63
CA GLU A 304 3.02 15.49 0.19
C GLU A 304 3.06 14.93 1.61
N ARG A 305 1.95 14.35 2.10
CA ARG A 305 1.84 13.81 3.47
C ARG A 305 2.06 12.31 3.55
N VAL A 306 2.08 11.59 2.43
CA VAL A 306 2.15 10.11 2.42
C VAL A 306 3.46 9.61 3.03
N ARG A 307 4.58 10.27 2.73
CA ARG A 307 5.91 9.93 3.28
C ARG A 307 5.96 10.10 4.80
N ASP A 308 5.52 11.25 5.29
CA ASP A 308 5.45 11.55 6.72
C ASP A 308 4.52 10.61 7.46
N PHE A 309 3.37 10.31 6.84
CA PHE A 309 2.42 9.35 7.38
C PHE A 309 3.02 7.95 7.49
N GLY A 310 3.69 7.45 6.44
CA GLY A 310 4.38 6.17 6.47
C GLY A 310 5.45 6.10 7.57
N GLN A 311 6.21 7.18 7.76
CA GLN A 311 7.19 7.27 8.84
C GLN A 311 6.53 7.27 10.23
N ALA A 312 5.40 7.98 10.40
CA ALA A 312 4.62 7.99 11.64
C ALA A 312 4.06 6.59 11.95
N VAL A 313 3.53 5.88 10.95
CA VAL A 313 3.01 4.51 11.12
C VAL A 313 4.11 3.54 11.53
N ARG A 314 5.30 3.59 10.89
CA ARG A 314 6.45 2.77 11.30
C ARG A 314 6.90 3.08 12.73
N THR A 315 6.96 4.35 13.10
CA THR A 315 7.34 4.78 14.45
C THR A 315 6.32 4.29 15.49
N TYR A 316 5.03 4.43 15.20
CA TYR A 316 3.96 3.89 16.03
C TYR A 316 4.11 2.38 16.21
N TRP A 317 4.28 1.63 15.12
CA TRP A 317 4.44 0.19 15.15
C TRP A 317 5.63 -0.26 16.01
N ARG A 318 6.79 0.42 15.89
CA ARG A 318 7.97 0.16 16.73
C ARG A 318 7.67 0.29 18.23
N THR A 319 6.83 1.25 18.63
CA THR A 319 6.50 1.48 20.05
C THR A 319 5.55 0.44 20.65
N LEU A 320 4.86 -0.31 19.78
CA LEU A 320 3.95 -1.39 20.17
C LEU A 320 4.67 -2.73 20.34
N GLN A 321 5.93 -2.82 19.88
CA GLN A 321 6.67 -4.07 19.91
C GLN A 321 6.91 -4.55 21.34
N PRO A 322 6.82 -5.87 21.58
CA PRO A 322 7.16 -6.43 22.86
C PRO A 322 8.67 -6.30 23.12
N SER A 323 9.04 -6.26 24.40
CA SER A 323 10.43 -6.06 24.88
C SER A 323 11.42 -7.11 24.38
N TRP A 324 10.96 -8.35 24.14
CA TRP A 324 11.78 -9.44 23.62
C TRP A 324 12.16 -9.27 22.15
N ARG A 325 11.52 -8.35 21.43
CA ARG A 325 11.82 -8.12 20.02
C ARG A 325 13.02 -7.19 19.91
N ALA A 326 14.13 -7.73 19.41
CA ALA A 326 15.33 -6.94 19.17
C ALA A 326 15.08 -5.89 18.07
N ILE A 327 15.48 -4.66 18.35
CA ILE A 327 15.60 -3.60 17.35
C ILE A 327 17.03 -3.69 16.82
N ALA A 328 17.19 -3.66 15.50
CA ALA A 328 18.50 -3.67 14.89
C ALA A 328 19.32 -2.44 15.35
N PRO A 329 20.66 -2.49 15.26
CA PRO A 329 21.52 -1.38 15.69
C PRO A 329 21.21 -0.05 15.00
N ASP A 330 20.60 -0.08 13.82
CA ASP A 330 20.14 1.10 13.07
C ASP A 330 18.96 1.84 13.74
N GLY A 331 18.33 1.25 14.77
CA GLY A 331 17.15 1.76 15.45
C GLY A 331 15.88 1.81 14.58
N LYS A 332 15.95 1.30 13.35
CA LYS A 332 14.91 1.44 12.32
C LYS A 332 14.32 0.09 11.94
N THR A 333 15.15 -0.93 11.85
CA THR A 333 14.75 -2.27 11.40
C THR A 333 14.42 -3.15 12.59
N LEU A 334 13.27 -3.81 12.55
CA LEU A 334 12.92 -4.83 13.54
C LEU A 334 13.49 -6.17 13.07
N LEU A 335 14.26 -6.84 13.91
CA LEU A 335 14.80 -8.14 13.56
C LEU A 335 13.70 -9.19 13.66
N ILE A 336 13.52 -9.96 12.59
CA ILE A 336 12.70 -11.18 12.62
C ILE A 336 13.54 -12.25 13.31
N THR A 337 13.22 -12.56 14.56
CA THR A 337 13.83 -13.66 15.30
C THR A 337 13.15 -14.97 14.90
N LYS A 338 13.87 -16.09 14.91
CA LYS A 338 13.26 -17.41 14.64
C LYS A 338 12.22 -17.77 15.69
N ASP A 339 12.44 -17.35 16.93
CA ASP A 339 11.60 -17.68 18.05
C ASP A 339 10.77 -16.47 18.50
N PHE A 340 9.51 -16.75 18.83
CA PHE A 340 8.64 -15.80 19.50
C PHE A 340 8.91 -15.77 21.00
N GLY A 341 8.89 -14.58 21.60
CA GLY A 341 8.94 -14.46 23.05
C GLY A 341 7.63 -14.86 23.74
N LYS A 342 7.65 -14.90 25.08
CA LYS A 342 6.48 -15.28 25.89
C LYS A 342 5.50 -14.12 26.14
N GLU A 343 5.98 -12.88 26.05
CA GLU A 343 5.21 -11.69 26.42
C GLU A 343 4.48 -11.06 25.22
N TRP A 344 3.24 -11.47 25.01
CA TRP A 344 2.38 -10.95 23.93
C TRP A 344 1.43 -9.84 24.36
N LYS A 345 1.43 -9.50 25.66
CA LYS A 345 0.47 -8.58 26.28
C LYS A 345 0.32 -7.22 25.55
N PRO A 346 1.38 -6.58 25.02
CA PRO A 346 1.24 -5.30 24.33
C PRO A 346 0.46 -5.36 23.01
N LEU A 347 0.47 -6.53 22.34
CA LEU A 347 -0.16 -6.74 21.03
C LEU A 347 -1.42 -7.60 21.08
N ASN A 348 -1.68 -8.26 22.22
CA ASN A 348 -2.89 -9.04 22.44
C ASN A 348 -4.11 -8.12 22.72
N CYS A 349 -4.41 -7.29 21.75
CA CYS A 349 -5.50 -6.32 21.73
C CYS A 349 -6.40 -6.64 20.53
N HIS A 350 -7.59 -7.19 20.80
CA HIS A 350 -8.60 -7.49 19.79
C HIS A 350 -9.74 -6.46 19.82
N GLY A 351 -10.61 -6.50 18.83
CA GLY A 351 -11.77 -5.63 18.72
C GLY A 351 -11.47 -4.27 18.08
N VAL A 352 -12.45 -3.37 18.20
CA VAL A 352 -12.49 -2.06 17.50
C VAL A 352 -11.25 -1.17 17.76
N ASN A 353 -10.59 -1.32 18.91
CA ASN A 353 -9.41 -0.54 19.31
C ASN A 353 -8.09 -1.35 19.23
N GLY A 354 -8.15 -2.56 18.70
CA GLY A 354 -7.02 -3.46 18.53
C GLY A 354 -6.36 -3.30 17.16
N TRP A 355 -6.07 -4.44 16.53
CA TRP A 355 -5.41 -4.55 15.23
C TRP A 355 -6.10 -3.80 14.08
N LEU A 356 -7.41 -3.57 14.17
CA LEU A 356 -8.15 -2.74 13.22
C LEU A 356 -7.49 -1.36 13.01
N SER A 357 -6.91 -0.78 14.07
CA SER A 357 -6.24 0.52 13.98
C SER A 357 -4.96 0.47 13.12
N LEU A 358 -4.21 -0.63 13.18
CA LEU A 358 -2.99 -0.82 12.40
C LEU A 358 -3.31 -1.08 10.93
N ILE A 359 -4.30 -1.94 10.67
CA ILE A 359 -4.78 -2.22 9.31
C ILE A 359 -5.32 -0.96 8.66
N THR A 360 -6.05 -0.13 9.41
CA THR A 360 -6.54 1.17 8.93
C THR A 360 -5.39 2.09 8.51
N CYS A 361 -4.30 2.14 9.28
CA CYS A 361 -3.10 2.88 8.89
C CYS A 361 -2.47 2.32 7.60
N LEU A 362 -2.32 0.99 7.48
CA LEU A 362 -1.78 0.36 6.27
C LEU A 362 -2.65 0.62 5.06
N LYS A 363 -3.98 0.58 5.22
CA LYS A 363 -4.96 0.91 4.18
C LYS A 363 -4.74 2.32 3.65
N TRP A 364 -4.70 3.33 4.53
CA TRP A 364 -4.52 4.71 4.11
C TRP A 364 -3.17 4.96 3.47
N TRP A 365 -2.11 4.36 4.01
CA TRP A 365 -0.77 4.46 3.40
C TRP A 365 -0.79 3.84 2.00
N GLY A 366 -1.30 2.61 1.85
CA GLY A 366 -1.37 1.93 0.55
C GLY A 366 -2.17 2.70 -0.50
N LEU A 367 -3.33 3.27 -0.11
CA LEU A 367 -4.11 4.16 -0.99
C LEU A 367 -3.33 5.42 -1.38
N GLY A 368 -2.59 6.02 -0.45
CA GLY A 368 -1.79 7.21 -0.73
C GLY A 368 -0.64 6.97 -1.73
N LEU A 369 -0.19 5.73 -1.90
CA LEU A 369 0.85 5.38 -2.88
C LEU A 369 0.40 5.58 -4.34
N GLU A 370 -0.91 5.70 -4.60
CA GLU A 370 -1.45 6.00 -5.93
C GLU A 370 -1.08 7.40 -6.43
N HIS A 371 -0.66 8.30 -5.52
CA HIS A 371 -0.23 9.65 -5.87
C HIS A 371 1.19 9.74 -6.46
N PHE A 372 1.94 8.64 -6.42
CA PHE A 372 3.33 8.58 -6.88
C PHE A 372 3.43 7.70 -8.13
N SER A 373 4.48 7.90 -8.91
CA SER A 373 4.81 7.10 -10.09
C SER A 373 6.31 6.84 -10.19
N GLY A 374 6.71 5.78 -10.90
CA GLY A 374 8.12 5.44 -11.12
C GLY A 374 8.86 5.02 -9.85
N ASP A 375 10.15 5.29 -9.79
CA ASP A 375 11.06 4.81 -8.75
C ASP A 375 10.64 5.22 -7.34
N GLU A 376 10.06 6.42 -7.16
CA GLU A 376 9.59 6.87 -5.84
C GLU A 376 8.41 6.03 -5.33
N GLN A 377 7.46 5.71 -6.22
CA GLN A 377 6.32 4.86 -5.87
C GLN A 377 6.80 3.45 -5.49
N GLU A 378 7.74 2.90 -6.25
CA GLU A 378 8.30 1.58 -5.99
C GLU A 378 9.03 1.55 -4.64
N ALA A 379 9.87 2.54 -4.34
CA ALA A 379 10.55 2.64 -3.07
C ALA A 379 9.56 2.70 -1.89
N LEU A 380 8.55 3.57 -1.95
CA LEU A 380 7.54 3.69 -0.90
C LEU A 380 6.66 2.43 -0.78
N ARG A 381 6.36 1.77 -1.91
CA ARG A 381 5.65 0.48 -1.94
C ARG A 381 6.46 -0.62 -1.25
N ASN A 382 7.76 -0.69 -1.50
CA ASN A 382 8.64 -1.65 -0.86
C ASN A 382 8.71 -1.45 0.65
N GLU A 383 8.75 -0.20 1.12
CA GLU A 383 8.67 0.11 2.55
C GLU A 383 7.34 -0.32 3.19
N TRP A 384 6.23 -0.07 2.47
CA TRP A 384 4.89 -0.44 2.90
C TRP A 384 4.71 -1.97 2.97
N LEU A 385 5.17 -2.69 1.93
CA LEU A 385 5.17 -4.16 1.89
C LEU A 385 6.03 -4.77 2.99
N ALA A 386 7.22 -4.22 3.24
CA ALA A 386 8.08 -4.67 4.34
C ALA A 386 7.38 -4.55 5.70
N LEU A 387 6.62 -3.47 5.92
CA LEU A 387 5.85 -3.30 7.15
C LEU A 387 4.66 -4.29 7.24
N ILE A 388 3.97 -4.57 6.13
CA ILE A 388 2.91 -5.58 6.08
C ILE A 388 3.46 -6.96 6.42
N ALA A 389 4.59 -7.35 5.84
CA ALA A 389 5.24 -8.62 6.12
C ALA A 389 5.59 -8.76 7.61
N ASP A 390 6.14 -7.69 8.19
CA ASP A 390 6.49 -7.62 9.62
C ASP A 390 5.25 -7.76 10.54
N MET A 391 4.20 -6.99 10.26
CA MET A 391 2.94 -7.05 11.02
C MET A 391 2.24 -8.40 10.86
N SER A 392 2.27 -8.99 9.66
CA SER A 392 1.71 -10.31 9.37
C SER A 392 2.40 -11.39 10.19
N TRP A 393 3.74 -11.36 10.23
CA TRP A 393 4.53 -12.29 11.04
C TRP A 393 4.17 -12.18 12.53
N MET A 394 4.08 -10.96 13.07
CA MET A 394 3.71 -10.72 14.47
C MET A 394 2.27 -11.16 14.79
N LEU A 395 1.31 -10.87 13.91
CA LEU A 395 -0.08 -11.27 14.09
C LEU A 395 -0.24 -12.79 13.99
N GLY A 396 0.50 -13.44 13.10
CA GLY A 396 0.53 -14.90 12.95
C GLY A 396 1.03 -15.57 14.22
N GLY A 397 2.16 -15.11 14.77
CA GLY A 397 2.69 -15.59 16.05
C GLY A 397 1.72 -15.38 17.22
N LEU A 398 1.10 -14.20 17.29
CA LEU A 398 0.09 -13.90 18.29
C LEU A 398 -1.14 -14.82 18.17
N TYR A 399 -1.61 -15.06 16.94
CA TYR A 399 -2.72 -15.95 16.67
C TYR A 399 -2.41 -17.37 17.12
N SER A 400 -1.26 -17.94 16.72
CA SER A 400 -0.80 -19.25 17.18
C SER A 400 -0.69 -19.35 18.70
N HIS A 401 -0.14 -18.33 19.36
CA HIS A 401 -0.05 -18.26 20.82
C HIS A 401 -1.43 -18.25 21.51
N SER A 402 -2.39 -17.54 20.92
CA SER A 402 -3.75 -17.46 21.47
C SER A 402 -4.51 -18.79 21.38
N GLN A 403 -4.26 -19.58 20.33
CA GLN A 403 -4.86 -20.91 20.18
C GLN A 403 -4.25 -21.93 21.16
N GLY A 404 -2.95 -21.83 21.42
CA GLY A 404 -2.26 -22.74 22.36
C GLY A 404 -2.77 -22.67 23.80
N LYS A 405 -3.37 -21.55 24.22
CA LYS A 405 -3.94 -21.35 25.57
C LYS A 405 -5.34 -21.92 25.77
N LYS A 406 -6.03 -22.34 24.69
CA LYS A 406 -7.39 -22.88 24.78
C LYS A 406 -7.43 -24.38 25.09
N ARG A 407 -6.27 -25.01 25.27
CA ARG A 407 -6.10 -26.39 25.76
C ARG A 407 -5.84 -26.35 27.25
#